data_AF-A0A9N9GQZ5-F1
#
_entry.id   AF-A0A9N9GQZ5-F1
#
_cell.length_a   1.000
_cell.length_b   1.000
_cell.length_c   1.000
_cell.angle_alpha   90.00
_cell.angle_beta   90.00
_cell.angle_gamma   90.00
#
_symmetry.space_group_name_H-M   'P 1'
#
loop_
_entity.id
_entity.type
_entity.pdbx_description
1 polymer ?
#
loop_
_entity_poly.entity_id
_entity_poly.type
_entity_poly.pdbx_seq_one_letter_code
_entity_poly.pdbx_strand_id
1 'polypeptide(L)'
;MSSNNLLLNFSNKIGKLLEDPDYEFNTIIRTGNDSNPKCFKAHSFILRAMSPYFRAALSSKHVMKEGDWTYLEQPNFSPSAFDVILKFMYTGTISMEKRDNAEIADLLVTAQELGLHELVDFLKDHLIQNQEKIIQNETASTNSVPSVDHMSGSAELRSTKRRGRIRLVGAGPGDPNLLTRAAFQAIHEADIILSDKLVPEEVLKLIPSQTEILISPKKFCADANAAQEELNRLGLNALNQGKNVVRLKQGDPFLFGRGGEEFLFYRSHGYTPQVIPGISSCMSAPLLANIPVTHRGVASQFLVCTGTGKQNTLPDIPPYHPSRTTVFLMACHRIKQITHVLINDEKYPPECPCVVIERASCKDQNIIRGTVGTIAEILEQVGHKPPGTLVVGWSCLTLL
;
A
#
# COMPACT_ATOMS: atom_id res chain seq x y z
N MET A 1 -0.43 -7.16 -32.52
CA MET A 1 -1.57 -7.91 -31.95
C MET A 1 -1.51 -7.71 -30.44
N SER A 2 -2.51 -7.01 -29.89
CA SER A 2 -2.48 -6.43 -28.54
C SER A 2 -2.41 -7.49 -27.43
N SER A 3 -1.56 -7.26 -26.42
CA SER A 3 -1.39 -8.08 -25.21
C SER A 3 -2.70 -8.44 -24.51
N ASN A 4 -3.77 -7.65 -24.72
CA ASN A 4 -5.10 -7.90 -24.17
C ASN A 4 -5.75 -9.19 -24.72
N ASN A 5 -5.46 -9.58 -25.98
CA ASN A 5 -6.03 -10.81 -26.55
C ASN A 5 -5.39 -12.08 -25.95
N LEU A 6 -4.13 -12.01 -25.51
CA LEU A 6 -3.45 -13.15 -24.90
C LEU A 6 -4.04 -13.48 -23.53
N LEU A 7 -4.26 -12.47 -22.69
CA LEU A 7 -4.81 -12.63 -21.35
C LEU A 7 -6.27 -13.11 -21.39
N LEU A 8 -7.08 -12.58 -22.30
CA LEU A 8 -8.46 -13.02 -22.47
C LEU A 8 -8.54 -14.47 -22.96
N ASN A 9 -7.68 -14.86 -23.91
CA ASN A 9 -7.61 -16.24 -24.38
C ASN A 9 -7.15 -17.21 -23.29
N PHE A 10 -6.24 -16.79 -22.41
CA PHE A 10 -5.81 -17.58 -21.26
C PHE A 10 -6.93 -17.76 -20.23
N SER A 11 -7.59 -16.66 -19.86
CA SER A 11 -8.76 -16.65 -18.98
C SER A 11 -9.87 -17.61 -19.46
N ASN A 12 -10.22 -17.54 -20.75
CA ASN A 12 -11.22 -18.44 -21.34
C ASN A 12 -10.82 -19.92 -21.29
N LYS A 13 -9.52 -20.24 -21.41
CA LYS A 13 -9.03 -21.62 -21.29
C LYS A 13 -9.18 -22.17 -19.87
N ILE A 14 -8.93 -21.34 -18.84
CA ILE A 14 -9.13 -21.75 -17.45
C ILE A 14 -10.63 -21.89 -17.13
N GLY A 15 -11.49 -21.03 -17.70
CA GLY A 15 -12.94 -21.16 -17.57
C GLY A 15 -13.49 -22.52 -18.00
N LYS A 16 -12.92 -23.13 -19.06
CA LYS A 16 -13.31 -24.46 -19.53
C LYS A 16 -13.15 -25.56 -18.48
N LEU A 17 -12.24 -25.41 -17.52
CA LEU A 17 -12.08 -26.38 -16.43
C LEU A 17 -13.37 -26.52 -15.59
N LEU A 18 -14.22 -25.49 -15.55
CA LEU A 18 -15.48 -25.55 -14.81
C LEU A 18 -16.62 -26.21 -15.61
N GLU A 19 -16.50 -26.29 -16.93
CA GLU A 19 -17.56 -26.74 -17.84
C GLU A 19 -17.31 -28.14 -18.42
N ASP A 20 -16.05 -28.53 -18.53
CA ASP A 20 -15.64 -29.77 -19.17
C ASP A 20 -15.55 -30.93 -18.15
N PRO A 21 -16.40 -31.98 -18.28
CA PRO A 21 -16.46 -33.09 -17.35
C PRO A 21 -15.22 -34.00 -17.39
N ASP A 22 -14.35 -33.86 -18.40
CA ASP A 22 -13.10 -34.61 -18.49
C ASP A 22 -12.05 -34.13 -17.46
N TYR A 23 -12.28 -32.96 -16.82
CA TYR A 23 -11.46 -32.51 -15.69
C TYR A 23 -12.03 -33.01 -14.35
N GLU A 24 -11.19 -33.69 -13.58
CA GLU A 24 -11.57 -34.27 -12.30
C GLU A 24 -11.79 -33.20 -11.21
N PHE A 25 -13.06 -32.99 -10.86
CA PHE A 25 -13.43 -32.19 -9.68
C PHE A 25 -13.23 -33.00 -8.39
N ASN A 26 -12.90 -32.32 -7.30
CA ASN A 26 -12.68 -32.95 -5.99
C ASN A 26 -13.41 -32.25 -4.83
N THR A 27 -14.20 -31.21 -5.12
CA THR A 27 -14.95 -30.45 -4.12
C THR A 27 -16.38 -30.22 -4.58
N ILE A 28 -17.34 -30.44 -3.67
CA ILE A 28 -18.76 -30.09 -3.84
C ILE A 28 -19.11 -29.01 -2.82
N ILE A 29 -19.70 -27.91 -3.31
CA ILE A 29 -20.15 -26.79 -2.49
C ILE A 29 -21.67 -26.72 -2.62
N ARG A 30 -22.39 -26.90 -1.52
CA ARG A 30 -23.84 -26.73 -1.45
C ARG A 30 -24.16 -25.33 -0.95
N THR A 31 -24.89 -24.55 -1.75
CA THR A 31 -25.31 -23.18 -1.43
C THR A 31 -26.82 -23.07 -1.34
N GLY A 32 -27.31 -22.04 -0.65
CA GLY A 32 -28.73 -21.78 -0.47
C GLY A 32 -29.32 -22.53 0.72
N ASN A 33 -30.43 -22.01 1.23
CA ASN A 33 -31.17 -22.60 2.35
C ASN A 33 -31.94 -23.86 1.91
N ASP A 34 -32.47 -24.61 2.87
CA ASP A 34 -33.19 -25.88 2.66
C ASP A 34 -34.33 -25.80 1.62
N SER A 35 -34.88 -24.60 1.38
CA SER A 35 -35.94 -24.35 0.39
C SER A 35 -35.44 -24.26 -1.06
N ASN A 36 -34.15 -23.99 -1.32
CA ASN A 36 -33.58 -23.87 -2.66
C ASN A 36 -32.06 -24.20 -2.68
N PRO A 37 -31.66 -25.46 -2.40
CA PRO A 37 -30.26 -25.85 -2.38
C PRO A 37 -29.74 -26.03 -3.81
N LYS A 38 -28.50 -25.61 -4.06
CA LYS A 38 -27.77 -25.87 -5.31
C LYS A 38 -26.36 -26.34 -5.02
N CYS A 39 -25.92 -27.39 -5.72
CA CYS A 39 -24.58 -27.94 -5.58
C CYS A 39 -23.69 -27.52 -6.76
N PHE A 40 -22.46 -27.13 -6.45
CA PHE A 40 -21.43 -26.74 -7.40
C PHE A 40 -20.23 -27.67 -7.27
N LYS A 41 -19.76 -28.20 -8.40
CA LYS A 41 -18.49 -28.93 -8.48
C LYS A 41 -17.35 -27.95 -8.74
N ALA A 42 -16.23 -28.13 -8.05
CA ALA A 42 -15.08 -27.25 -8.18
C ALA A 42 -13.77 -27.96 -7.81
N HIS A 43 -12.66 -27.32 -8.18
CA HIS A 43 -11.31 -27.76 -7.86
C HIS A 43 -10.82 -27.08 -6.57
N SER A 44 -10.49 -27.87 -5.55
CA SER A 44 -10.05 -27.37 -4.24
C SER A 44 -8.85 -26.43 -4.33
N PHE A 45 -7.93 -26.68 -5.28
CA PHE A 45 -6.72 -25.88 -5.41
C PHE A 45 -7.02 -24.46 -5.91
N ILE A 46 -7.94 -24.31 -6.88
CA ILE A 46 -8.37 -23.00 -7.41
C ILE A 46 -9.09 -22.24 -6.29
N LEU A 47 -10.00 -22.90 -5.56
CA LEU A 47 -10.72 -22.27 -4.45
C LEU A 47 -9.77 -21.71 -3.38
N ARG A 48 -8.77 -22.50 -2.95
CA ARG A 48 -7.76 -22.09 -1.96
C ARG A 48 -6.85 -20.96 -2.44
N ALA A 49 -6.52 -20.95 -3.72
CA ALA A 49 -5.68 -19.91 -4.31
C ALA A 49 -6.44 -18.58 -4.35
N MET A 50 -7.69 -18.61 -4.81
CA MET A 50 -8.49 -17.44 -5.11
C MET A 50 -9.20 -16.84 -3.90
N SER A 51 -9.49 -17.61 -2.85
CA SER A 51 -10.26 -17.15 -1.70
C SER A 51 -9.62 -17.54 -0.37
N PRO A 52 -9.34 -16.58 0.53
CA PRO A 52 -8.88 -16.89 1.88
C PRO A 52 -9.95 -17.64 2.69
N TYR A 53 -11.23 -17.37 2.43
CA TYR A 53 -12.35 -18.10 3.03
C TYR A 53 -12.25 -19.60 2.72
N PHE A 54 -12.15 -19.97 1.44
CA PHE A 54 -12.03 -21.38 1.06
C PHE A 54 -10.70 -22.00 1.51
N ARG A 55 -9.62 -21.21 1.58
CA ARG A 55 -8.36 -21.67 2.16
C ARG A 55 -8.54 -22.11 3.62
N ALA A 56 -9.26 -21.34 4.42
CA ALA A 56 -9.57 -21.70 5.80
C ALA A 56 -10.56 -22.87 5.86
N ALA A 57 -11.68 -22.79 5.12
CA ALA A 57 -12.74 -23.79 5.15
C ALA A 57 -12.25 -25.19 4.75
N LEU A 58 -11.48 -25.29 3.66
CA LEU A 58 -10.94 -26.57 3.19
C LEU A 58 -9.75 -27.07 4.05
N SER A 59 -9.18 -26.25 4.92
CA SER A 59 -8.13 -26.65 5.88
C SER A 59 -8.69 -27.01 7.26
N SER A 60 -9.99 -26.81 7.47
CA SER A 60 -10.65 -27.12 8.74
C SER A 60 -10.65 -28.63 8.99
N LYS A 61 -10.41 -29.02 10.25
CA LYS A 61 -10.54 -30.42 10.70
C LYS A 61 -11.98 -30.95 10.62
N HIS A 62 -12.96 -30.05 10.51
CA HIS A 62 -14.39 -30.37 10.49
C HIS A 62 -14.98 -30.44 9.08
N VAL A 63 -14.15 -30.36 8.03
CA VAL A 63 -14.63 -30.49 6.66
C VAL A 63 -15.05 -31.95 6.39
N MET A 64 -16.24 -32.14 5.84
CA MET A 64 -16.71 -33.48 5.49
C MET A 64 -15.95 -34.00 4.27
N LYS A 65 -15.44 -35.23 4.37
CA LYS A 65 -14.74 -35.92 3.28
C LYS A 65 -15.35 -37.31 3.10
N GLU A 66 -15.69 -37.64 1.86
CA GLU A 66 -16.21 -38.96 1.48
C GLU A 66 -15.47 -39.41 0.21
N GLY A 67 -14.63 -40.44 0.35
CA GLY A 67 -13.68 -40.82 -0.71
C GLY A 67 -12.74 -39.66 -1.07
N ASP A 68 -12.62 -39.39 -2.37
CA ASP A 68 -11.81 -38.30 -2.91
C ASP A 68 -12.54 -36.93 -2.90
N TRP A 69 -13.80 -36.89 -2.44
CA TRP A 69 -14.60 -35.68 -2.44
C TRP A 69 -14.56 -34.95 -1.10
N THR A 70 -14.44 -33.62 -1.20
CA THR A 70 -14.61 -32.71 -0.06
C THR A 70 -15.95 -31.97 -0.19
N TYR A 71 -16.73 -31.91 0.89
CA TYR A 71 -18.06 -31.29 0.89
C TYR A 71 -18.06 -30.04 1.78
N LEU A 72 -18.62 -28.95 1.23
CA LEU A 72 -18.76 -27.67 1.92
C LEU A 72 -20.23 -27.21 1.91
N GLU A 73 -20.73 -26.89 3.10
CA GLU A 73 -22.07 -26.35 3.32
C GLU A 73 -22.00 -24.83 3.46
N GLN A 74 -22.74 -24.11 2.61
CA GLN A 74 -22.73 -22.65 2.51
C GLN A 74 -24.16 -22.10 2.37
N PRO A 75 -25.03 -22.30 3.37
CA PRO A 75 -26.45 -21.96 3.26
C PRO A 75 -26.69 -20.47 3.00
N ASN A 76 -25.80 -19.60 3.52
CA ASN A 76 -25.93 -18.15 3.41
C ASN A 76 -25.62 -17.60 2.00
N PHE A 77 -24.98 -18.38 1.13
CA PHE A 77 -24.68 -17.91 -0.22
C PHE A 77 -25.90 -18.08 -1.13
N SER A 78 -26.27 -16.98 -1.80
CA SER A 78 -27.26 -17.03 -2.88
C SER A 78 -26.74 -17.90 -4.04
N PRO A 79 -27.48 -18.94 -4.46
CA PRO A 79 -27.03 -19.83 -5.53
C PRO A 79 -26.73 -19.13 -6.86
N SER A 80 -27.47 -18.07 -7.20
CA SER A 80 -27.25 -17.30 -8.43
C SER A 80 -25.99 -16.45 -8.33
N ALA A 81 -25.76 -15.78 -7.19
CA ALA A 81 -24.55 -14.99 -6.96
C ALA A 81 -23.30 -15.87 -6.90
N PHE A 82 -23.40 -17.04 -6.24
CA PHE A 82 -22.29 -17.96 -6.13
C PHE A 82 -21.87 -18.55 -7.49
N ASP A 83 -22.81 -18.86 -8.38
CA ASP A 83 -22.49 -19.33 -9.74
C ASP A 83 -21.61 -18.31 -10.51
N VAL A 84 -21.96 -17.03 -10.42
CA VAL A 84 -21.21 -15.95 -11.06
C VAL A 84 -19.84 -15.78 -10.44
N ILE A 85 -19.74 -15.82 -9.10
CA ILE A 85 -18.46 -15.68 -8.40
C ILE A 85 -17.56 -16.88 -8.64
N LEU A 86 -18.11 -18.09 -8.71
CA LEU A 86 -17.34 -19.29 -9.02
C LEU A 86 -16.72 -19.15 -10.42
N LYS A 87 -17.49 -18.71 -11.43
CA LYS A 87 -16.96 -18.42 -12.78
C LYS A 87 -15.89 -17.33 -12.76
N PHE A 88 -16.08 -16.29 -11.96
CA PHE A 88 -15.07 -15.24 -11.76
C PHE A 88 -13.77 -15.81 -11.17
N MET A 89 -13.84 -16.73 -10.20
CA MET A 89 -12.64 -17.34 -9.61
C MET A 89 -11.80 -18.13 -10.65
N TYR A 90 -12.41 -18.65 -11.70
CA TYR A 90 -11.70 -19.35 -12.77
C TYR A 90 -11.20 -18.41 -13.87
N THR A 91 -12.04 -17.45 -14.26
CA THR A 91 -11.76 -16.60 -15.44
C THR A 91 -11.09 -15.28 -15.07
N GLY A 92 -11.25 -14.79 -13.84
CA GLY A 92 -10.89 -13.42 -13.46
C GLY A 92 -11.75 -12.35 -14.13
N THR A 93 -12.86 -12.74 -14.76
CA THR A 93 -13.76 -11.82 -15.47
C THR A 93 -15.18 -11.93 -14.95
N ILE A 94 -15.89 -10.82 -14.89
CA ILE A 94 -17.29 -10.76 -14.49
C ILE A 94 -18.04 -9.86 -15.47
N SER A 95 -19.17 -10.38 -16.00
CA SER A 95 -20.05 -9.56 -16.84
C SER A 95 -21.03 -8.80 -15.97
N MET A 96 -21.09 -7.48 -16.18
CA MET A 96 -22.02 -6.55 -15.51
C MET A 96 -23.19 -6.14 -16.41
N GLU A 97 -23.26 -6.68 -17.63
CA GLU A 97 -24.34 -6.32 -18.56
C GLU A 97 -25.68 -6.84 -18.05
N LYS A 98 -26.69 -5.96 -18.02
CA LYS A 98 -28.10 -6.29 -17.71
C LYS A 98 -28.39 -6.77 -16.29
N ARG A 99 -27.48 -6.54 -15.32
CA ARG A 99 -27.73 -6.85 -13.90
C ARG A 99 -28.43 -5.70 -13.20
N ASP A 100 -29.40 -6.02 -12.34
CA ASP A 100 -30.03 -5.03 -11.48
C ASP A 100 -29.24 -4.79 -10.18
N ASN A 101 -29.63 -3.78 -9.41
CA ASN A 101 -28.92 -3.43 -8.17
C ASN A 101 -29.05 -4.50 -7.08
N ALA A 102 -30.11 -5.32 -7.09
CA ALA A 102 -30.30 -6.38 -6.11
C ALA A 102 -29.33 -7.54 -6.40
N GLU A 103 -29.19 -7.93 -7.67
CA GLU A 103 -28.20 -8.92 -8.10
C GLU A 103 -26.76 -8.48 -7.79
N ILE A 104 -26.45 -7.20 -8.00
CA ILE A 104 -25.12 -6.66 -7.70
C ILE A 104 -24.88 -6.65 -6.18
N ALA A 105 -25.89 -6.35 -5.37
CA ALA A 105 -25.79 -6.42 -3.91
C ALA A 105 -25.54 -7.85 -3.42
N ASP A 106 -26.23 -8.85 -3.99
CA ASP A 106 -26.01 -10.26 -3.65
C ASP A 106 -24.59 -10.73 -4.02
N LEU A 107 -24.08 -10.29 -5.18
CA LEU A 107 -22.69 -10.52 -5.58
C LEU A 107 -21.72 -9.86 -4.62
N LEU A 108 -22.00 -8.64 -4.17
CA LEU A 108 -21.16 -7.90 -3.24
C LEU A 108 -21.06 -8.62 -1.89
N VAL A 109 -22.19 -9.07 -1.34
CA VAL A 109 -22.24 -9.83 -0.06
C VAL A 109 -21.44 -11.12 -0.20
N THR A 110 -21.70 -11.90 -1.24
CA THR A 110 -21.03 -13.18 -1.46
C THR A 110 -19.52 -12.99 -1.68
N ALA A 111 -19.11 -11.97 -2.44
CA ALA A 111 -17.69 -11.66 -2.66
C ALA A 111 -16.99 -11.21 -1.38
N GLN A 112 -17.68 -10.46 -0.53
CA GLN A 112 -17.17 -10.02 0.77
C GLN A 112 -16.96 -11.19 1.73
N GLU A 113 -17.94 -12.10 1.83
CA GLU A 113 -17.83 -13.30 2.66
C GLU A 113 -16.70 -14.23 2.18
N LEU A 114 -16.48 -14.30 0.87
CA LEU A 114 -15.39 -15.07 0.27
C LEU A 114 -14.02 -14.37 0.34
N GLY A 115 -13.95 -13.13 0.82
CA GLY A 115 -12.70 -12.36 0.92
C GLY A 115 -12.10 -11.93 -0.42
N LEU A 116 -12.94 -11.71 -1.44
CA LEU A 116 -12.53 -11.31 -2.78
C LEU A 116 -12.44 -9.77 -2.90
N HIS A 117 -11.47 -9.17 -2.23
CA HIS A 117 -11.40 -7.70 -2.05
C HIS A 117 -11.40 -6.90 -3.35
N GLU A 118 -10.65 -7.33 -4.37
CA GLU A 118 -10.61 -6.64 -5.67
C GLU A 118 -11.98 -6.65 -6.37
N LEU A 119 -12.73 -7.76 -6.28
CA LEU A 119 -14.07 -7.86 -6.82
C LEU A 119 -15.07 -7.01 -6.02
N VAL A 120 -14.93 -6.97 -4.69
CA VAL A 120 -15.75 -6.13 -3.81
C VAL A 120 -15.61 -4.65 -4.19
N ASP A 121 -14.38 -4.17 -4.39
CA ASP A 121 -14.12 -2.79 -4.78
C ASP A 121 -14.71 -2.50 -6.18
N PHE A 122 -14.52 -3.41 -7.14
CA PHE A 122 -15.11 -3.30 -8.47
C PHE A 122 -16.64 -3.21 -8.46
N LEU A 123 -17.31 -4.06 -7.67
CA LEU A 123 -18.78 -4.07 -7.56
C LEU A 123 -19.31 -2.81 -6.86
N LYS A 124 -18.61 -2.29 -5.85
CA LYS A 124 -18.95 -1.03 -5.18
C LYS A 124 -18.85 0.16 -6.14
N ASP A 125 -17.76 0.26 -6.88
CA ASP A 125 -17.57 1.32 -7.87
C ASP A 125 -18.67 1.26 -8.94
N HIS A 126 -19.07 0.05 -9.35
CA HIS A 126 -20.15 -0.12 -10.32
C HIS A 126 -21.53 0.31 -9.75
N LEU A 127 -21.84 0.00 -8.50
CA LEU A 127 -23.08 0.46 -7.84
C LEU A 127 -23.15 1.98 -7.76
N ILE A 128 -22.05 2.64 -7.39
CA ILE A 128 -21.97 4.10 -7.30
C ILE A 128 -22.22 4.72 -8.68
N GLN A 129 -21.54 4.22 -9.72
CA GLN A 129 -21.72 4.71 -11.09
C GLN A 129 -23.15 4.46 -11.61
N ASN A 130 -23.79 3.35 -11.22
CA ASN A 130 -25.16 3.07 -11.63
C ASN A 130 -26.16 4.00 -10.92
N GLN A 131 -25.94 4.31 -9.63
CA GLN A 131 -26.73 5.32 -8.90
C GLN A 131 -26.58 6.72 -9.50
N GLU A 132 -25.36 7.14 -9.87
CA GLU A 132 -25.14 8.43 -10.54
C GLU A 132 -25.89 8.51 -11.88
N LYS A 133 -25.92 7.42 -12.67
CA LYS A 133 -26.70 7.34 -13.92
C LYS A 133 -28.21 7.39 -13.69
N ILE A 134 -28.72 6.70 -12.66
CA ILE A 134 -30.15 6.74 -12.30
C ILE A 134 -30.56 8.16 -11.91
N ILE A 135 -29.78 8.83 -11.06
CA ILE A 135 -30.04 10.21 -10.63
C ILE A 135 -30.01 11.18 -11.83
N GLN A 136 -29.08 11.00 -12.77
CA GLN A 136 -29.00 11.80 -14.00
C GLN A 136 -30.19 11.54 -14.95
N ASN A 137 -30.69 10.31 -15.03
CA ASN A 137 -31.83 9.96 -15.89
C ASN A 137 -33.18 10.40 -15.29
N GLU A 138 -33.33 10.37 -13.96
CA GLU A 138 -34.52 10.89 -13.27
C GLU A 138 -34.62 12.42 -13.38
N THR A 139 -33.50 13.12 -13.25
CA THR A 139 -33.45 14.59 -13.48
C THR A 139 -33.70 14.99 -14.93
N ALA A 140 -33.40 14.12 -15.90
CA ALA A 140 -33.74 14.34 -17.30
C ALA A 140 -35.23 14.08 -17.62
N SER A 141 -35.93 13.28 -16.81
CA SER A 141 -37.31 12.84 -17.07
C SER A 141 -38.38 13.76 -16.46
N THR A 142 -38.02 14.69 -15.57
CA THR A 142 -38.97 15.58 -14.87
C THR A 142 -39.21 16.95 -15.51
N ASN A 143 -38.63 17.26 -16.68
CA ASN A 143 -38.87 18.55 -17.34
C ASN A 143 -39.78 18.40 -18.57
N SER A 144 -41.09 18.40 -18.33
CA SER A 144 -42.07 18.77 -19.37
C SER A 144 -43.16 19.67 -18.79
N VAL A 145 -43.57 20.67 -19.59
CA VAL A 145 -44.64 21.69 -19.45
C VAL A 145 -44.11 23.15 -19.37
N PRO A 146 -44.71 24.13 -20.09
CA PRO A 146 -43.96 25.05 -20.94
C PRO A 146 -43.89 26.53 -20.51
N SER A 147 -42.87 27.19 -21.09
CA SER A 147 -42.68 28.62 -21.43
C SER A 147 -43.64 29.69 -20.87
N VAL A 148 -43.05 30.66 -20.15
CA VAL A 148 -43.42 32.09 -20.19
C VAL A 148 -42.16 32.97 -20.07
N ASP A 149 -42.23 34.13 -20.72
CA ASP A 149 -41.23 35.11 -21.11
C ASP A 149 -40.30 35.73 -20.06
N HIS A 150 -39.16 36.19 -20.60
CA HIS A 150 -38.34 37.36 -20.23
C HIS A 150 -38.07 37.64 -18.73
N MET A 151 -36.82 37.43 -18.32
CA MET A 151 -36.05 38.51 -17.72
C MET A 151 -34.54 38.28 -17.81
N SER A 152 -33.83 39.31 -18.22
CA SER A 152 -32.38 39.46 -18.20
C SER A 152 -31.83 39.22 -16.79
N GLY A 153 -31.23 38.06 -16.58
CA GLY A 153 -30.45 37.73 -15.39
C GLY A 153 -29.03 37.35 -15.82
N SER A 154 -28.07 38.15 -15.36
CA SER A 154 -26.63 37.93 -15.43
C SER A 154 -26.23 36.46 -15.50
N ALA A 155 -25.46 36.11 -16.52
CA ALA A 155 -24.75 34.83 -16.59
C ALA A 155 -23.88 34.68 -15.34
N GLU A 156 -24.38 33.93 -14.35
CA GLU A 156 -23.51 33.34 -13.36
C GLU A 156 -22.54 32.46 -14.13
N LEU A 157 -21.31 32.97 -14.28
CA LEU A 157 -20.15 32.13 -14.50
C LEU A 157 -20.21 31.06 -13.41
N ARG A 158 -20.68 29.85 -13.78
CA ARG A 158 -20.42 28.65 -13.00
C ARG A 158 -18.90 28.55 -12.93
N SER A 159 -18.34 29.13 -11.88
CA SER A 159 -17.00 28.88 -11.40
C SER A 159 -16.92 27.37 -11.27
N THR A 160 -16.33 26.72 -12.26
CA THR A 160 -15.90 25.34 -12.15
C THR A 160 -14.82 25.37 -11.08
N LYS A 161 -15.21 25.27 -9.81
CA LYS A 161 -14.27 25.21 -8.69
C LYS A 161 -13.24 24.14 -9.07
N ARG A 162 -12.00 24.59 -9.27
CA ARG A 162 -10.91 23.72 -9.69
C ARG A 162 -10.84 22.58 -8.67
N ARG A 163 -10.95 21.32 -9.13
CA ARG A 163 -10.87 20.17 -8.23
C ARG A 163 -9.46 20.13 -7.63
N GLY A 164 -9.37 20.07 -6.31
CA GLY A 164 -8.10 19.96 -5.61
C GLY A 164 -7.33 18.71 -6.05
N ARG A 165 -6.01 18.78 -5.97
CA ARG A 165 -5.10 17.68 -6.34
C ARG A 165 -4.14 17.43 -5.21
N ILE A 166 -3.82 16.16 -4.95
CA ILE A 166 -2.83 15.79 -3.93
C ILE A 166 -1.70 14.98 -4.54
N ARG A 167 -0.48 15.32 -4.14
CA ARG A 167 0.74 14.58 -4.49
C ARG A 167 1.44 14.12 -3.22
N LEU A 168 1.72 12.83 -3.11
CA LEU A 168 2.59 12.27 -2.07
C LEU A 168 4.02 12.25 -2.61
N VAL A 169 4.91 13.08 -2.06
CA VAL A 169 6.21 13.38 -2.67
C VAL A 169 7.35 12.94 -1.74
N GLY A 170 8.23 12.10 -2.27
CA GLY A 170 9.48 11.74 -1.61
C GLY A 170 10.53 12.84 -1.70
N ALA A 171 11.00 13.33 -0.55
CA ALA A 171 11.99 14.39 -0.43
C ALA A 171 13.44 13.88 -0.57
N GLY A 172 13.66 12.56 -0.58
CA GLY A 172 15.00 11.99 -0.56
C GLY A 172 15.65 12.00 0.84
N PRO A 173 16.96 11.69 0.94
CA PRO A 173 17.66 11.51 2.21
C PRO A 173 18.01 12.84 2.91
N GLY A 174 18.20 13.93 2.15
CA GLY A 174 18.40 15.26 2.69
C GLY A 174 19.07 16.29 1.79
N ASP A 175 20.05 15.90 0.97
CA ASP A 175 20.64 16.81 -0.02
C ASP A 175 19.58 17.23 -1.07
N PRO A 176 19.33 18.54 -1.25
CA PRO A 176 18.49 19.08 -2.33
C PRO A 176 18.75 18.50 -3.72
N ASN A 177 20.01 18.17 -4.04
CA ASN A 177 20.39 17.63 -5.35
C ASN A 177 19.95 16.17 -5.55
N LEU A 178 19.53 15.49 -4.48
CA LEU A 178 18.98 14.13 -4.52
C LEU A 178 17.45 14.12 -4.64
N LEU A 179 16.81 15.28 -4.78
CA LEU A 179 15.42 15.36 -5.20
C LEU A 179 15.27 14.91 -6.65
N THR A 180 14.20 14.16 -6.92
CA THR A 180 13.82 13.88 -8.30
C THR A 180 13.33 15.18 -8.96
N ARG A 181 13.52 15.31 -10.27
CA ARG A 181 12.97 16.46 -11.03
C ARG A 181 11.46 16.60 -10.83
N ALA A 182 10.74 15.48 -10.74
CA ALA A 182 9.31 15.45 -10.47
C ALA A 182 8.96 15.98 -9.07
N ALA A 183 9.75 15.63 -8.04
CA ALA A 183 9.55 16.13 -6.68
C ALA A 183 9.80 17.64 -6.61
N PHE A 184 10.89 18.12 -7.22
CA PHE A 184 11.19 19.54 -7.30
C PHE A 184 10.07 20.34 -7.99
N GLN A 185 9.59 19.86 -9.13
CA GLN A 185 8.46 20.48 -9.85
C GLN A 185 7.17 20.47 -9.01
N ALA A 186 6.85 19.35 -8.36
CA ALA A 186 5.67 19.27 -7.52
C ALA A 186 5.70 20.27 -6.36
N ILE A 187 6.86 20.46 -5.72
CA ILE A 187 7.07 21.46 -4.66
C ILE A 187 6.79 22.87 -5.19
N HIS A 188 7.26 23.21 -6.38
CA HIS A 188 7.10 24.55 -6.96
C HIS A 188 5.67 24.85 -7.45
N GLU A 189 4.91 23.81 -7.80
CA GLU A 189 3.51 23.93 -8.21
C GLU A 189 2.51 23.88 -7.04
N ALA A 190 2.99 23.68 -5.82
CA ALA A 190 2.14 23.49 -4.64
C ALA A 190 1.53 24.83 -4.18
N ASP A 191 0.23 24.81 -3.93
CA ASP A 191 -0.45 25.91 -3.21
C ASP A 191 -0.20 25.77 -1.70
N ILE A 192 -0.09 24.52 -1.22
CA ILE A 192 0.18 24.18 0.17
C ILE A 192 1.03 22.92 0.29
N ILE A 193 2.00 22.94 1.21
CA ILE A 193 2.88 21.82 1.52
C ILE A 193 2.63 21.34 2.95
N LEU A 194 2.30 20.06 3.07
CA LEU A 194 2.17 19.33 4.32
C LEU A 194 3.45 18.52 4.55
N SER A 195 4.35 19.03 5.39
CA SER A 195 5.66 18.42 5.60
C SER A 195 5.76 17.62 6.89
N ASP A 196 6.49 16.51 6.82
CA ASP A 196 7.02 15.87 8.02
C ASP A 196 8.12 16.73 8.66
N LYS A 197 8.24 16.66 9.99
CA LYS A 197 9.37 17.28 10.72
C LYS A 197 10.73 16.68 10.35
N LEU A 198 10.75 15.47 9.80
CA LEU A 198 11.97 14.78 9.39
C LEU A 198 12.50 15.25 8.02
N VAL A 199 11.74 16.05 7.27
CA VAL A 199 12.25 16.62 6.01
C VAL A 199 13.37 17.61 6.34
N PRO A 200 14.57 17.45 5.76
CA PRO A 200 15.70 18.32 6.10
C PRO A 200 15.48 19.78 5.71
N GLU A 201 16.02 20.69 6.52
CA GLU A 201 15.83 22.15 6.36
C GLU A 201 16.27 22.65 4.98
N GLU A 202 17.35 22.09 4.43
CA GLU A 202 17.85 22.46 3.10
C GLU A 202 16.85 22.16 1.98
N VAL A 203 16.03 21.11 2.12
CA VAL A 203 14.93 20.81 1.19
C VAL A 203 13.78 21.80 1.37
N LEU A 204 13.46 22.17 2.62
CA LEU A 204 12.42 23.15 2.91
C LEU A 204 12.75 24.55 2.35
N LYS A 205 14.04 24.90 2.27
CA LYS A 205 14.52 26.16 1.65
C LYS A 205 14.25 26.26 0.14
N LEU A 206 13.95 25.15 -0.54
CA LEU A 206 13.57 25.15 -1.95
C LEU A 206 12.10 25.53 -2.17
N ILE A 207 11.29 25.54 -1.12
CA ILE A 207 9.88 25.85 -1.21
C ILE A 207 9.73 27.36 -1.52
N PRO A 208 8.95 27.75 -2.55
CA PRO A 208 8.73 29.16 -2.84
C PRO A 208 8.17 29.92 -1.63
N SER A 209 8.62 31.15 -1.41
CA SER A 209 8.26 31.94 -0.23
C SER A 209 6.75 32.24 -0.11
N GLN A 210 6.04 32.21 -1.25
CA GLN A 210 4.59 32.39 -1.32
C GLN A 210 3.78 31.12 -1.01
N THR A 211 4.42 29.95 -0.93
CA THR A 211 3.75 28.67 -0.69
C THR A 211 3.51 28.47 0.81
N GLU A 212 2.28 28.14 1.19
CA GLU A 212 1.92 27.85 2.58
C GLU A 212 2.56 26.52 3.03
N ILE A 213 3.31 26.52 4.13
CA ILE A 213 3.94 25.30 4.67
C ILE A 213 3.34 24.98 6.04
N LEU A 214 2.73 23.81 6.16
CA LEU A 214 2.27 23.25 7.42
C LEU A 214 3.19 22.09 7.80
N ILE A 215 3.99 22.30 8.84
CA ILE A 215 4.87 21.27 9.41
C ILE A 215 4.16 20.64 10.60
N SER A 216 4.04 19.31 10.63
CA SER A 216 3.40 18.63 11.78
C SER A 216 4.19 18.89 13.07
N PRO A 217 3.62 19.58 14.08
CA PRO A 217 4.33 19.92 15.30
C PRO A 217 4.49 18.74 16.27
N LYS A 218 3.74 17.64 16.06
CA LYS A 218 3.51 16.59 17.06
C LYS A 218 4.22 15.25 16.81
N LYS A 219 5.06 15.10 15.79
CA LYS A 219 5.71 13.81 15.45
C LYS A 219 6.75 13.32 16.49
N PHE A 220 7.04 14.12 17.52
CA PHE A 220 7.88 13.75 18.69
C PHE A 220 7.07 13.61 19.99
N CYS A 221 5.76 13.86 19.97
CA CYS A 221 4.86 13.62 21.10
C CYS A 221 4.29 12.21 21.01
N ALA A 222 3.82 11.66 22.14
CA ALA A 222 3.45 10.27 22.36
C ALA A 222 2.39 9.65 21.40
N ASP A 223 1.89 10.39 20.40
CA ASP A 223 0.89 9.92 19.46
C ASP A 223 1.18 10.31 18.00
N ALA A 224 2.00 9.50 17.33
CA ALA A 224 2.28 9.62 15.89
C ALA A 224 1.04 9.38 15.00
N ASN A 225 -0.03 8.77 15.53
CA ASN A 225 -1.28 8.59 14.80
C ASN A 225 -2.10 9.87 14.80
N ALA A 226 -2.22 10.55 15.95
CA ALA A 226 -2.89 11.84 16.02
C ALA A 226 -2.25 12.88 15.08
N ALA A 227 -0.91 12.89 14.99
CA ALA A 227 -0.18 13.76 14.06
C ALA A 227 -0.50 13.45 12.58
N GLN A 228 -0.68 12.17 12.25
CA GLN A 228 -1.03 11.71 10.90
C GLN A 228 -2.47 12.09 10.53
N GLU A 229 -3.41 11.91 11.46
CA GLU A 229 -4.81 12.26 11.28
C GLU A 229 -5.00 13.78 11.12
N GLU A 230 -4.25 14.58 11.88
CA GLU A 230 -4.24 16.04 11.75
C GLU A 230 -3.79 16.49 10.35
N LEU A 231 -2.69 15.93 9.83
CA LEU A 231 -2.20 16.22 8.47
C LEU A 231 -3.22 15.78 7.41
N ASN A 232 -3.81 14.61 7.57
CA ASN A 232 -4.83 14.08 6.67
C ASN A 232 -6.03 15.03 6.57
N ARG A 233 -6.53 15.50 7.72
CA ARG A 233 -7.63 16.46 7.82
C ARG A 233 -7.28 17.82 7.19
N LEU A 234 -6.07 18.35 7.46
CA LEU A 234 -5.61 19.60 6.86
C LEU A 234 -5.52 19.50 5.33
N GLY A 235 -4.99 18.39 4.82
CA GLY A 235 -4.94 18.13 3.38
C GLY A 235 -6.33 18.04 2.76
N LEU A 236 -7.26 17.33 3.40
CA LEU A 236 -8.63 17.21 2.91
C LEU A 236 -9.33 18.58 2.85
N ASN A 237 -9.15 19.43 3.86
CA ASN A 237 -9.69 20.79 3.87
C ASN A 237 -9.13 21.63 2.71
N ALA A 238 -7.82 21.57 2.47
CA ALA A 238 -7.20 22.28 1.35
C ALA A 238 -7.67 21.74 -0.01
N LEU A 239 -7.84 20.43 -0.14
CA LEU A 239 -8.38 19.81 -1.36
C LEU A 239 -9.81 20.27 -1.66
N ASN A 240 -10.66 20.37 -0.63
CA ASN A 240 -12.03 20.87 -0.76
C ASN A 240 -12.10 22.36 -1.15
N GLN A 241 -11.03 23.12 -0.88
CA GLN A 241 -10.87 24.49 -1.35
C GLN A 241 -10.33 24.56 -2.79
N GLY A 242 -10.02 23.42 -3.42
CA GLY A 242 -9.49 23.36 -4.78
C GLY A 242 -7.97 23.54 -4.89
N LYS A 243 -7.24 23.49 -3.77
CA LYS A 243 -5.78 23.67 -3.74
C LYS A 243 -5.02 22.45 -4.28
N ASN A 244 -3.83 22.71 -4.83
CA ASN A 244 -2.78 21.74 -5.10
C ASN A 244 -1.99 21.46 -3.82
N VAL A 245 -2.26 20.31 -3.20
CA VAL A 245 -1.65 19.87 -1.95
C VAL A 245 -0.45 18.97 -2.25
N VAL A 246 0.71 19.31 -1.69
CA VAL A 246 1.88 18.42 -1.68
C VAL A 246 2.09 17.90 -0.27
N ARG A 247 2.06 16.58 -0.11
CA ARG A 247 2.44 15.89 1.11
C ARG A 247 3.91 15.47 0.99
N LEU A 248 4.81 16.25 1.59
CA LEU A 248 6.25 16.05 1.50
C LEU A 248 6.75 15.11 2.61
N LYS A 249 7.37 14.00 2.22
CA LYS A 249 7.79 12.91 3.12
C LYS A 249 9.28 12.66 2.97
N GLN A 250 9.98 12.43 4.08
CA GLN A 250 11.42 12.09 4.01
C GLN A 250 11.63 10.75 3.30
N GLY A 251 12.67 10.64 2.48
CA GLY A 251 12.99 9.43 1.73
C GLY A 251 11.96 9.16 0.64
N ASP A 252 11.41 7.95 0.65
CA ASP A 252 10.36 7.50 -0.27
C ASP A 252 9.00 7.42 0.44
N PRO A 253 7.87 7.82 -0.19
CA PRO A 253 6.56 7.78 0.46
C PRO A 253 6.12 6.39 0.94
N PHE A 254 6.50 5.32 0.24
CA PHE A 254 5.97 3.97 0.45
C PHE A 254 6.91 3.07 1.26
N LEU A 255 8.19 3.42 1.40
CA LEU A 255 9.10 2.65 2.24
C LEU A 255 9.10 3.15 3.70
N PHE A 256 8.35 2.45 4.57
CA PHE A 256 8.15 2.80 5.99
C PHE A 256 7.68 4.26 6.24
N GLY A 257 7.19 4.94 5.22
CA GLY A 257 6.70 6.31 5.29
C GLY A 257 5.21 6.44 5.61
N ARG A 258 4.46 5.32 5.72
CA ARG A 258 2.98 5.29 5.83
C ARG A 258 2.24 5.92 4.63
N GLY A 259 2.90 6.11 3.48
CA GLY A 259 2.26 6.72 2.31
C GLY A 259 1.10 5.90 1.75
N GLY A 260 1.10 4.56 1.93
CA GLY A 260 -0.03 3.72 1.55
C GLY A 260 -1.30 4.02 2.35
N GLU A 261 -1.17 4.27 3.66
CA GLU A 261 -2.30 4.67 4.53
C GLU A 261 -2.86 6.03 4.10
N GLU A 262 -1.98 7.02 3.87
CA GLU A 262 -2.36 8.33 3.35
C GLU A 262 -3.04 8.21 1.97
N PHE A 263 -2.51 7.35 1.09
CA PHE A 263 -3.08 7.12 -0.23
C PHE A 263 -4.52 6.63 -0.16
N LEU A 264 -4.77 5.59 0.66
CA LEU A 264 -6.10 5.04 0.86
C LEU A 264 -7.05 6.05 1.50
N PHE A 265 -6.57 6.82 2.48
CA PHE A 265 -7.35 7.88 3.13
C PHE A 265 -7.85 8.92 2.12
N TYR A 266 -6.98 9.47 1.28
CA TYR A 266 -7.42 10.49 0.31
C TYR A 266 -8.30 9.88 -0.77
N ARG A 267 -8.01 8.64 -1.21
CA ARG A 267 -8.82 7.93 -2.20
C ARG A 267 -10.24 7.69 -1.71
N SER A 268 -10.42 7.32 -0.44
CA SER A 268 -11.76 7.12 0.15
C SER A 268 -12.57 8.41 0.24
N HIS A 269 -11.92 9.58 0.16
CA HIS A 269 -12.57 10.89 0.11
C HIS A 269 -12.66 11.45 -1.32
N GLY A 270 -12.47 10.60 -2.33
CA GLY A 270 -12.60 10.97 -3.75
C GLY A 270 -11.38 11.65 -4.36
N TYR A 271 -10.24 11.72 -3.67
CA TYR A 271 -9.01 12.30 -4.21
C TYR A 271 -7.96 11.21 -4.40
N THR A 272 -7.70 10.80 -5.64
CA THR A 272 -6.64 9.82 -5.92
C THR A 272 -5.28 10.52 -5.94
N PRO A 273 -4.35 10.24 -5.00
CA PRO A 273 -3.08 10.93 -4.97
C PRO A 273 -2.14 10.49 -6.09
N GLN A 274 -1.38 11.44 -6.62
CA GLN A 274 -0.21 11.14 -7.44
C GLN A 274 0.98 10.85 -6.51
N VAL A 275 1.59 9.68 -6.62
CA VAL A 275 2.77 9.33 -5.82
C VAL A 275 4.02 9.63 -6.63
N ILE A 276 4.93 10.42 -6.06
CA ILE A 276 6.22 10.78 -6.66
C ILE A 276 7.31 10.12 -5.81
N PRO A 277 8.11 9.20 -6.40
CA PRO A 277 9.13 8.47 -5.66
C PRO A 277 10.24 9.39 -5.19
N GLY A 278 10.88 8.98 -4.09
CA GLY A 278 12.07 9.64 -3.56
C GLY A 278 13.20 8.63 -3.35
N ILE A 279 14.42 9.13 -3.22
CA ILE A 279 15.58 8.27 -2.93
C ILE A 279 15.54 7.88 -1.45
N SER A 280 15.31 6.60 -1.16
CA SER A 280 15.25 6.11 0.22
C SER A 280 16.63 6.02 0.88
N SER A 281 16.68 6.34 2.18
CA SER A 281 17.88 6.19 3.02
C SER A 281 18.40 4.76 3.08
N CYS A 282 17.55 3.74 2.85
CA CYS A 282 18.00 2.35 2.88
C CYS A 282 19.03 2.02 1.79
N MET A 283 19.07 2.81 0.70
CA MET A 283 20.03 2.67 -0.38
C MET A 283 21.04 3.82 -0.40
N SER A 284 20.59 5.05 -0.20
CA SER A 284 21.47 6.22 -0.27
C SER A 284 22.42 6.34 0.91
N ALA A 285 22.00 5.99 2.14
CA ALA A 285 22.89 6.08 3.29
C ALA A 285 24.08 5.13 3.21
N PRO A 286 23.91 3.82 2.87
CA PRO A 286 25.05 2.94 2.57
C PRO A 286 25.92 3.49 1.43
N LEU A 287 25.32 3.93 0.32
CA LEU A 287 26.05 4.46 -0.83
C LEU A 287 26.96 5.64 -0.45
N LEU A 288 26.44 6.60 0.31
CA LEU A 288 27.18 7.79 0.78
C LEU A 288 28.22 7.47 1.86
N ALA A 289 28.22 6.25 2.37
CA ALA A 289 29.24 5.71 3.26
C ALA A 289 30.19 4.73 2.55
N ASN A 290 30.17 4.67 1.21
CA ASN A 290 30.92 3.73 0.38
C ASN A 290 30.60 2.26 0.71
N ILE A 291 29.33 1.94 0.92
CA ILE A 291 28.87 0.58 1.20
C ILE A 291 27.87 0.19 0.12
N PRO A 292 28.24 -0.70 -0.82
CA PRO A 292 27.28 -1.23 -1.77
C PRO A 292 26.32 -2.18 -1.03
N VAL A 293 25.01 -2.03 -1.25
CA VAL A 293 24.00 -2.91 -0.64
C VAL A 293 23.96 -4.31 -1.25
N THR A 294 24.61 -4.48 -2.42
CA THR A 294 24.84 -5.77 -3.07
C THR A 294 26.24 -5.76 -3.67
N HIS A 295 26.95 -6.87 -3.59
CA HIS A 295 28.28 -7.02 -4.18
C HIS A 295 28.50 -8.48 -4.58
N ARG A 296 28.91 -8.73 -5.83
CA ARG A 296 29.14 -10.09 -6.33
C ARG A 296 30.16 -10.80 -5.43
N GLY A 297 29.86 -12.05 -5.05
CA GLY A 297 30.72 -12.85 -4.16
C GLY A 297 30.64 -12.47 -2.67
N VAL A 298 29.90 -11.42 -2.29
CA VAL A 298 29.78 -10.97 -0.90
C VAL A 298 28.32 -10.88 -0.46
N ALA A 299 27.49 -10.13 -1.19
CA ALA A 299 26.08 -9.95 -0.87
C ALA A 299 25.22 -10.04 -2.15
N SER A 300 24.46 -11.13 -2.28
CA SER A 300 23.51 -11.37 -3.38
C SER A 300 22.07 -11.02 -3.00
N GLN A 301 21.82 -10.68 -1.74
CA GLN A 301 20.51 -10.31 -1.21
C GLN A 301 20.61 -8.97 -0.48
N PHE A 302 19.59 -8.14 -0.66
CA PHE A 302 19.38 -6.90 0.07
C PHE A 302 18.01 -6.95 0.75
N LEU A 303 17.98 -6.71 2.06
CA LEU A 303 16.76 -6.74 2.85
C LEU A 303 16.64 -5.44 3.65
N VAL A 304 15.46 -4.82 3.60
CA VAL A 304 15.16 -3.62 4.39
C VAL A 304 14.15 -3.95 5.46
N CYS A 305 14.50 -3.63 6.70
CA CYS A 305 13.69 -3.85 7.88
C CYS A 305 13.46 -2.52 8.61
N THR A 306 12.39 -2.47 9.39
CA THR A 306 12.24 -1.48 10.46
C THR A 306 12.87 -2.03 11.73
N GLY A 307 13.42 -1.16 12.59
CA GLY A 307 13.81 -1.45 13.96
C GLY A 307 12.72 -1.10 14.98
N THR A 308 11.53 -0.71 14.51
CA THR A 308 10.37 -0.36 15.35
C THR A 308 9.10 -0.98 14.79
N GLY A 309 8.46 -1.84 15.59
CA GLY A 309 7.17 -2.43 15.32
C GLY A 309 6.00 -1.55 15.76
N LYS A 310 4.77 -2.07 15.64
CA LYS A 310 3.56 -1.39 16.09
C LYS A 310 3.64 -1.10 17.60
N GLN A 311 3.13 0.05 18.03
CA GLN A 311 3.16 0.47 19.45
C GLN A 311 4.58 0.48 20.05
N ASN A 312 5.59 0.79 19.24
CA ASN A 312 6.97 0.92 19.71
C ASN A 312 7.55 -0.40 20.28
N THR A 313 7.16 -1.54 19.69
CA THR A 313 7.68 -2.88 20.00
C THR A 313 8.87 -3.24 19.11
N LEU A 314 9.56 -4.35 19.40
CA LEU A 314 10.51 -4.93 18.46
C LEU A 314 9.75 -5.58 17.29
N PRO A 315 10.13 -5.31 16.03
CA PRO A 315 9.59 -6.03 14.89
C PRO A 315 10.20 -7.43 14.78
N ASP A 316 9.65 -8.24 13.89
CA ASP A 316 10.24 -9.52 13.52
C ASP A 316 11.58 -9.28 12.81
N ILE A 317 12.68 -9.71 13.43
CA ILE A 317 14.05 -9.49 12.93
C ILE A 317 14.45 -10.73 12.13
N PRO A 318 14.96 -10.59 10.89
CA PRO A 318 15.22 -11.74 10.03
C PRO A 318 16.49 -12.52 10.46
N PRO A 319 16.48 -13.87 10.36
CA PRO A 319 17.60 -14.73 10.75
C PRO A 319 18.81 -14.52 9.84
N TYR A 320 20.03 -14.63 10.38
CA TYR A 320 21.27 -14.38 9.67
C TYR A 320 21.39 -15.15 8.36
N HIS A 321 21.92 -14.47 7.35
CA HIS A 321 22.29 -15.08 6.08
C HIS A 321 23.62 -14.48 5.59
N PRO A 322 24.66 -15.31 5.32
CA PRO A 322 26.00 -14.81 5.04
C PRO A 322 26.10 -13.96 3.77
N SER A 323 25.29 -14.24 2.75
CA SER A 323 25.29 -13.47 1.49
C SER A 323 24.23 -12.37 1.44
N ARG A 324 23.81 -11.84 2.60
CA ARG A 324 22.78 -10.78 2.68
C ARG A 324 23.30 -9.53 3.37
N THR A 325 22.98 -8.37 2.80
CA THR A 325 23.07 -7.08 3.46
C THR A 325 21.69 -6.72 4.00
N THR A 326 21.59 -6.56 5.31
CA THR A 326 20.35 -6.16 5.99
C THR A 326 20.46 -4.70 6.42
N VAL A 327 19.50 -3.87 6.03
CA VAL A 327 19.42 -2.47 6.43
C VAL A 327 18.22 -2.26 7.34
N PHE A 328 18.48 -1.77 8.55
CA PHE A 328 17.45 -1.42 9.53
C PHE A 328 17.25 0.10 9.59
N LEU A 329 16.04 0.51 9.21
CA LEU A 329 15.56 1.88 9.39
C LEU A 329 14.94 2.04 10.78
N MET A 330 14.98 3.24 11.35
CA MET A 330 14.40 3.52 12.69
C MET A 330 14.99 2.64 13.82
N ALA A 331 16.19 2.10 13.65
CA ALA A 331 16.78 1.15 14.59
C ALA A 331 17.61 1.78 15.71
N CYS A 332 18.19 2.95 15.47
CA CYS A 332 19.29 3.45 16.30
C CYS A 332 18.91 3.70 17.78
N HIS A 333 17.69 4.18 18.06
CA HIS A 333 17.22 4.37 19.44
C HIS A 333 17.04 3.04 20.22
N ARG A 334 17.03 1.90 19.53
CA ARG A 334 16.92 0.54 20.08
C ARG A 334 18.15 -0.30 19.76
N ILE A 335 19.27 0.31 19.41
CA ILE A 335 20.42 -0.43 18.88
C ILE A 335 20.86 -1.57 19.82
N LYS A 336 20.87 -1.33 21.14
CA LYS A 336 21.22 -2.35 22.15
C LYS A 336 20.27 -3.56 22.12
N GLN A 337 18.97 -3.32 21.96
CA GLN A 337 17.98 -4.39 21.89
C GLN A 337 18.09 -5.14 20.57
N ILE A 338 18.27 -4.42 19.46
CA ILE A 338 18.41 -5.00 18.13
C ILE A 338 19.67 -5.86 18.04
N THR A 339 20.83 -5.38 18.47
CA THR A 339 22.07 -6.16 18.44
C THR A 339 22.00 -7.40 19.33
N HIS A 340 21.34 -7.32 20.49
CA HIS A 340 21.09 -8.47 21.34
C HIS A 340 20.27 -9.55 20.64
N VAL A 341 19.14 -9.19 20.01
CA VAL A 341 18.29 -10.13 19.26
C VAL A 341 19.05 -10.69 18.05
N LEU A 342 19.80 -9.85 17.32
CA LEU A 342 20.60 -10.28 16.18
C LEU A 342 21.57 -11.42 16.56
N ILE A 343 22.27 -11.31 17.69
CA ILE A 343 23.24 -12.32 18.12
C ILE A 343 22.54 -13.55 18.71
N ASN A 344 21.66 -13.33 19.69
CA ASN A 344 21.16 -14.40 20.53
C ASN A 344 20.04 -15.22 19.87
N ASP A 345 19.15 -14.54 19.14
CA ASP A 345 17.94 -15.15 18.58
C ASP A 345 18.17 -15.46 17.11
N GLU A 346 18.64 -14.47 16.34
CA GLU A 346 18.75 -14.52 14.88
C GLU A 346 20.12 -15.00 14.35
N LYS A 347 21.04 -15.37 15.25
CA LYS A 347 22.31 -16.05 14.95
C LYS A 347 23.28 -15.26 14.05
N TYR A 348 23.28 -13.93 14.13
CA TYR A 348 24.32 -13.12 13.50
C TYR A 348 25.65 -13.33 14.25
N PRO A 349 26.76 -13.55 13.53
CA PRO A 349 28.08 -13.59 14.16
C PRO A 349 28.39 -12.25 14.84
N PRO A 350 28.90 -12.23 16.09
CA PRO A 350 29.25 -10.98 16.77
C PRO A 350 30.26 -10.12 15.98
N GLU A 351 31.15 -10.76 15.23
CA GLU A 351 32.14 -10.13 14.35
C GLU A 351 31.56 -9.62 13.02
N CYS A 352 30.28 -9.93 12.71
CA CYS A 352 29.63 -9.49 11.50
C CYS A 352 29.73 -7.96 11.39
N PRO A 353 30.29 -7.42 10.30
CA PRO A 353 30.46 -5.99 10.13
C PRO A 353 29.12 -5.25 10.12
N CYS A 354 29.11 -4.07 10.74
CA CYS A 354 27.96 -3.18 10.69
C CYS A 354 28.36 -1.71 10.76
N VAL A 355 27.48 -0.86 10.23
CA VAL A 355 27.72 0.57 10.12
C VAL A 355 26.44 1.32 10.44
N VAL A 356 26.52 2.31 11.30
CA VAL A 356 25.46 3.30 11.52
C VAL A 356 25.80 4.54 10.71
N ILE A 357 24.92 4.92 9.79
CA ILE A 357 25.01 6.16 9.02
C ILE A 357 23.94 7.12 9.50
N GLU A 358 24.36 8.19 10.15
CA GLU A 358 23.51 9.26 10.65
C GLU A 358 23.46 10.41 9.67
N ARG A 359 22.26 10.97 9.49
CA ARG A 359 22.03 12.19 8.70
C ARG A 359 22.69 12.11 7.31
N ALA A 360 22.53 10.95 6.67
CA ALA A 360 23.05 10.71 5.33
C ALA A 360 22.68 11.84 4.37
N SER A 361 23.63 12.29 3.55
CA SER A 361 23.55 13.42 2.62
C SER A 361 23.48 14.83 3.24
N CYS A 362 23.40 14.95 4.57
CA CYS A 362 23.51 16.24 5.24
C CYS A 362 24.98 16.63 5.44
N LYS A 363 25.24 17.93 5.62
CA LYS A 363 26.60 18.47 5.90
C LYS A 363 27.24 17.87 7.15
N ASP A 364 26.40 17.46 8.11
CA ASP A 364 26.79 16.85 9.37
C ASP A 364 26.57 15.32 9.38
N GLN A 365 26.66 14.67 8.20
CA GLN A 365 26.66 13.22 8.09
C GLN A 365 27.74 12.60 8.99
N ASN A 366 27.37 11.55 9.72
CA ASN A 366 28.27 10.84 10.62
C ASN A 366 28.22 9.34 10.31
N ILE A 367 29.39 8.70 10.22
CA ILE A 367 29.52 7.28 9.87
C ILE A 367 30.26 6.57 11.00
N ILE A 368 29.58 5.66 11.67
CA ILE A 368 30.09 4.91 12.81
C ILE A 368 30.21 3.45 12.38
N ARG A 369 31.43 2.92 12.37
CA ARG A 369 31.73 1.55 11.95
C ARG A 369 32.02 0.68 13.17
N GLY A 370 31.59 -0.58 13.10
CA GLY A 370 31.85 -1.57 14.12
C GLY A 370 31.41 -2.95 13.68
N THR A 371 31.14 -3.80 14.65
CA THR A 371 30.57 -5.14 14.44
C THR A 371 29.25 -5.24 15.19
N VAL A 372 28.43 -6.25 14.89
CA VAL A 372 27.16 -6.45 15.60
C VAL A 372 27.39 -6.51 17.13
N GLY A 373 28.51 -7.07 17.57
CA GLY A 373 28.89 -7.14 18.99
C GLY A 373 29.35 -5.81 19.61
N THR A 374 29.84 -4.85 18.83
CA THR A 374 30.48 -3.62 19.37
C THR A 374 29.73 -2.33 19.06
N ILE A 375 28.88 -2.31 18.03
CA ILE A 375 28.30 -1.06 17.50
C ILE A 375 27.43 -0.31 18.51
N ALA A 376 26.75 -1.03 19.40
CA ALA A 376 25.89 -0.43 20.40
C ALA A 376 26.70 0.37 21.44
N GLU A 377 27.86 -0.15 21.86
CA GLU A 377 28.78 0.52 22.79
C GLU A 377 29.46 1.73 22.12
N ILE A 378 29.91 1.56 20.88
CA ILE A 378 30.53 2.65 20.10
C ILE A 378 29.54 3.81 19.92
N LEU A 379 28.28 3.51 19.57
CA LEU A 379 27.25 4.54 19.39
C LEU A 379 26.94 5.30 20.69
N GLU A 380 26.98 4.61 21.84
CA GLU A 380 26.78 5.23 23.15
C GLU A 380 27.93 6.18 23.52
N GLN A 381 29.17 5.79 23.21
CA GLN A 381 30.36 6.61 23.49
C GLN A 381 30.45 7.85 22.60
N VAL A 382 30.15 7.71 21.30
CA VAL A 382 30.24 8.81 20.32
C VAL A 382 29.03 9.76 20.42
N GLY A 383 27.90 9.26 20.92
CA GLY A 383 26.64 9.97 20.99
C GLY A 383 25.84 9.87 19.69
N HIS A 384 24.55 9.60 19.81
CA HIS A 384 23.65 9.37 18.68
C HIS A 384 23.03 10.68 18.14
N LYS A 385 23.07 10.87 16.82
CA LYS A 385 22.41 11.98 16.10
C LYS A 385 21.36 11.45 15.12
N PRO A 386 20.07 11.42 15.48
CA PRO A 386 19.03 10.96 14.57
C PRO A 386 18.80 11.94 13.40
N PRO A 387 18.26 11.45 12.27
CA PRO A 387 17.95 10.05 11.96
C PRO A 387 19.20 9.24 11.56
N GLY A 388 19.24 7.96 11.93
CA GLY A 388 20.32 7.03 11.59
C GLY A 388 19.83 5.72 10.98
N THR A 389 20.62 5.18 10.06
CA THR A 389 20.39 3.91 9.35
C THR A 389 21.45 2.90 9.78
N LEU A 390 21.05 1.72 10.24
CA LEU A 390 21.95 0.62 10.58
C LEU A 390 22.07 -0.33 9.39
N VAL A 391 23.29 -0.61 8.94
CA VAL A 391 23.62 -1.53 7.86
C VAL A 391 24.40 -2.69 8.46
N VAL A 392 23.99 -3.92 8.21
CA VAL A 392 24.61 -5.13 8.75
C VAL A 392 24.91 -6.10 7.62
N GLY A 393 26.13 -6.62 7.59
CA GLY A 393 26.57 -7.63 6.63
C GLY A 393 27.98 -7.38 6.11
N TRP A 394 28.53 -8.38 5.43
CA TRP A 394 29.90 -8.35 4.93
C TRP A 394 30.14 -7.28 3.85
N SER A 395 29.09 -6.77 3.20
CA SER A 395 29.21 -5.69 2.23
C SER A 395 29.73 -4.38 2.86
N CYS A 396 29.62 -4.21 4.18
CA CYS A 396 30.17 -3.06 4.89
C CYS A 396 31.70 -2.93 4.77
N LEU A 397 32.41 -3.98 4.37
CA LEU A 397 33.87 -4.00 4.23
C LEU A 397 34.37 -3.87 2.79
N THR A 398 33.51 -3.90 1.77
CA THR A 398 33.96 -4.15 0.38
C THR A 398 34.71 -3.00 -0.27
N LEU A 399 34.49 -1.75 0.18
CA LEU A 399 35.13 -0.56 -0.38
C LEU A 399 35.93 0.22 0.68
N LEU A 400 36.34 -0.46 1.77
CA LEU A 400 37.18 0.12 2.82
C LEU A 400 38.67 0.07 2.47
#